data_AF-A0A3G9H7N0-F1
#
_entry.id   AF-A0A3G9H7N0-F1
#
_cell.length_a   1.000
_cell.length_b   1.000
_cell.length_c   1.000
_cell.angle_alpha   90.00
_cell.angle_beta   90.00
_cell.angle_gamma   90.00
#
_symmetry.space_group_name_H-M   'P 1'
#
loop_
_entity.id
_entity.type
_entity.pdbx_description
1 polymer ?
#
loop_
_entity_poly.entity_id
_entity_poly.type
_entity_poly.pdbx_seq_one_letter_code
_entity_poly.pdbx_strand_id
1 'polypeptide(L)'
;MRKFADYPRRLSDIKEEYYSTVMFDETYAQRDDIIKRETTFVDSPDRLILSGPHFMVGNPLYKTPRSVCTEKGHYDVIDHTIIPDDYLPRTNYVPLAADYEERIPTVDFGEGRRKVTEFYRYIHRAMLSQAGERTLVPIIGIKKCAHIDSIFSIAFDNNDEMIKFSSTMHSLILDFIIKTTGKSKLRGDITKHMPLIDFDIKLKNRTLVLNCLTIYYEELWEEQFNPSFTKDRWTKPDDPRLNQDFFKNLTPHWQRNVALRTDYERRQALVEIDVLVAQELGLSLEELKTIYRIQFPVLKQNEAETYYDMNGRIVFTVSKGLTGVGLPRKARKTDRPCKIVIDGIEEERVIGWEDIADFPEGEIHQTITDDTMPGGPIERTVFYKAPFAKCDREKDYEIAWAEFERRKAKL
;
A
#
# COMPACT_ATOMS: atom_id res chain seq x y z
N MET A 1 -10.60 3.76 -22.84
CA MET A 1 -9.53 4.42 -23.65
C MET A 1 -9.90 5.82 -24.09
N ARG A 2 -10.97 6.06 -24.88
CA ARG A 2 -11.35 7.45 -25.29
C ARG A 2 -11.54 8.40 -24.12
N LYS A 3 -12.37 8.03 -23.13
CA LYS A 3 -12.59 8.81 -21.89
C LYS A 3 -11.31 9.27 -21.18
N PHE A 4 -10.28 8.43 -21.17
CA PHE A 4 -8.97 8.75 -20.62
C PHE A 4 -8.19 9.71 -21.52
N ALA A 5 -8.17 9.44 -22.83
CA ALA A 5 -7.51 10.29 -23.81
C ALA A 5 -8.12 11.69 -23.86
N ASP A 6 -9.43 11.81 -23.66
CA ASP A 6 -10.19 13.06 -23.71
C ASP A 6 -10.17 13.82 -22.38
N TYR A 7 -9.58 13.26 -21.30
CA TYR A 7 -9.51 13.94 -20.01
C TYR A 7 -8.64 15.21 -20.13
N PRO A 8 -9.11 16.37 -19.64
CA PRO A 8 -8.58 17.68 -20.06
C PRO A 8 -7.20 18.02 -19.49
N ARG A 9 -6.86 17.52 -18.31
CA ARG A 9 -5.62 17.83 -17.60
C ARG A 9 -4.75 16.60 -17.40
N ARG A 10 -3.46 16.72 -17.67
CA ARG A 10 -2.45 15.66 -17.54
C ARG A 10 -1.23 16.16 -16.78
N LEU A 11 -0.41 15.22 -16.31
CA LEU A 11 0.84 15.55 -15.64
C LEU A 11 1.74 16.46 -16.50
N SER A 12 1.79 16.26 -17.83
CA SER A 12 2.56 17.11 -18.74
C SER A 12 2.20 18.59 -18.71
N ASP A 13 1.00 18.94 -18.25
CA ASP A 13 0.49 20.30 -18.28
C ASP A 13 1.07 21.15 -17.13
N ILE A 14 1.65 20.51 -16.11
CA ILE A 14 2.34 21.14 -14.98
C ILE A 14 3.85 20.85 -14.98
N LYS A 15 4.46 20.73 -16.17
CA LYS A 15 5.89 20.32 -16.36
C LYS A 15 6.94 21.13 -15.58
N GLU A 16 6.59 22.33 -15.11
CA GLU A 16 7.47 23.21 -14.33
C GLU A 16 7.29 23.02 -12.81
N GLU A 17 6.23 22.31 -12.39
CA GLU A 17 5.83 22.10 -10.98
C GLU A 17 6.14 20.66 -10.49
N TYR A 18 6.82 19.84 -11.30
CA TYR A 18 7.29 18.52 -10.88
C TYR A 18 8.66 18.16 -11.44
N TYR A 19 9.35 17.25 -10.74
CA TYR A 19 10.62 16.68 -11.16
C TYR A 19 10.63 15.18 -10.93
N SER A 20 11.10 14.43 -11.92
CA SER A 20 11.08 12.96 -11.87
C SER A 20 12.47 12.36 -11.96
N THR A 21 12.73 11.29 -11.21
CA THR A 21 14.06 10.68 -11.13
C THR A 21 14.01 9.18 -10.83
N VAL A 22 15.07 8.48 -11.24
CA VAL A 22 15.36 7.09 -10.83
C VAL A 22 16.27 7.04 -9.60
N MET A 23 16.73 8.21 -9.12
CA MET A 23 17.74 8.37 -8.08
C MET A 23 19.04 7.62 -8.41
N PHE A 24 19.34 6.54 -7.69
CA PHE A 24 20.60 5.81 -7.85
C PHE A 24 20.44 4.58 -8.72
N ASP A 25 21.22 4.47 -9.80
CA ASP A 25 21.40 3.18 -10.49
C ASP A 25 22.10 2.21 -9.55
N GLU A 26 21.45 1.09 -9.22
CA GLU A 26 21.93 0.14 -8.20
C GLU A 26 23.36 -0.35 -8.50
N THR A 27 23.65 -0.61 -9.78
CA THR A 27 24.94 -1.18 -10.19
C THR A 27 26.03 -0.13 -10.13
N TYR A 28 25.78 1.05 -10.69
CA TYR A 28 26.77 2.12 -10.70
C TYR A 28 27.00 2.72 -9.32
N ALA A 29 25.95 2.91 -8.52
CA ALA A 29 26.08 3.47 -7.18
C ALA A 29 26.87 2.55 -6.22
N GLN A 30 26.80 1.22 -6.40
CA GLN A 30 27.66 0.29 -5.66
C GLN A 30 29.10 0.27 -6.19
N ARG A 31 29.28 0.28 -7.51
CA ARG A 31 30.61 0.31 -8.14
C ARG A 31 31.38 1.59 -7.75
N ASP A 32 30.67 2.71 -7.67
CA ASP A 32 31.23 4.04 -7.41
C ASP A 32 31.23 4.38 -5.89
N ASP A 33 31.04 3.38 -5.03
CA ASP A 33 31.05 3.49 -3.56
C ASP A 33 30.08 4.56 -2.98
N ILE A 34 29.01 4.88 -3.70
CA ILE A 34 27.94 5.79 -3.22
C ILE A 34 27.08 5.07 -2.17
N ILE A 35 26.71 3.82 -2.47
CA ILE A 35 25.92 2.96 -1.58
C ILE A 35 26.59 1.60 -1.42
N LYS A 36 26.31 0.91 -0.33
CA LYS A 36 26.79 -0.45 -0.07
C LYS A 36 25.63 -1.38 0.17
N ARG A 37 25.70 -2.61 -0.35
CA ARG A 37 24.76 -3.66 0.03
C ARG A 37 25.05 -4.15 1.45
N GLU A 38 24.15 -3.86 2.37
CA GLU A 38 24.21 -4.27 3.76
C GLU A 38 22.78 -4.39 4.29
N THR A 39 22.41 -5.58 4.78
CA THR A 39 21.05 -5.82 5.27
C THR A 39 20.94 -5.42 6.74
N THR A 40 20.29 -4.30 7.03
CA THR A 40 20.19 -3.78 8.40
C THR A 40 18.92 -2.96 8.60
N PHE A 41 18.46 -2.87 9.85
CA PHE A 41 17.57 -1.78 10.26
C PHE A 41 18.33 -0.46 10.22
N VAL A 42 17.59 0.61 9.95
CA VAL A 42 18.09 1.98 9.96
C VAL A 42 17.41 2.77 11.06
N ASP A 43 18.14 3.71 11.64
CA ASP A 43 17.72 4.58 12.74
C ASP A 43 17.15 5.91 12.26
N SER A 44 17.36 6.26 10.99
CA SER A 44 16.84 7.50 10.40
C SER A 44 16.39 7.33 8.94
N PRO A 45 15.41 8.12 8.48
CA PRO A 45 14.94 8.06 7.09
C PRO A 45 16.00 8.38 6.03
N ASP A 46 16.99 9.24 6.32
CA ASP A 46 18.09 9.58 5.40
C ASP A 46 19.03 8.39 5.12
N ARG A 47 19.03 7.38 5.99
CA ARG A 47 19.78 6.13 5.77
C ARG A 47 18.95 5.05 5.08
N LEU A 48 17.63 5.24 4.96
CA LEU A 48 16.75 4.30 4.30
C LEU A 48 16.87 4.45 2.77
N ILE A 49 17.32 3.37 2.12
CA ILE A 49 17.30 3.27 0.65
C ILE A 49 16.26 2.22 0.25
N LEU A 50 15.17 2.64 -0.39
CA LEU A 50 14.11 1.74 -0.80
C LEU A 50 14.49 0.91 -2.03
N SER A 51 13.94 -0.29 -2.05
CA SER A 51 13.89 -1.22 -3.17
C SER A 51 12.47 -1.77 -3.33
N GLY A 52 12.14 -2.32 -4.51
CA GLY A 52 10.77 -2.68 -4.87
C GLY A 52 9.96 -3.43 -3.80
N PRO A 53 10.46 -4.49 -3.14
CA PRO A 53 9.70 -5.27 -2.17
C PRO A 53 9.17 -4.49 -0.95
N HIS A 54 9.77 -3.34 -0.59
CA HIS A 54 9.41 -2.60 0.62
C HIS A 54 7.96 -2.12 0.64
N PHE A 55 7.34 -1.91 -0.52
CA PHE A 55 6.00 -1.35 -0.61
C PHE A 55 5.11 -2.09 -1.61
N MET A 56 3.80 -1.94 -1.41
CA MET A 56 2.72 -2.39 -2.31
C MET A 56 1.76 -1.20 -2.54
N VAL A 57 0.76 -1.35 -3.39
CA VAL A 57 -0.20 -0.28 -3.71
C VAL A 57 -0.79 0.35 -2.45
N GLY A 58 -0.50 1.62 -2.21
CA GLY A 58 -0.94 2.37 -1.02
C GLY A 58 -0.42 1.81 0.30
N ASN A 59 0.62 0.98 0.26
CA ASN A 59 1.25 0.38 1.43
C ASN A 59 2.76 0.66 1.42
N PRO A 60 3.21 1.76 2.04
CA PRO A 60 4.63 2.11 2.07
C PRO A 60 5.49 1.16 2.94
N LEU A 61 4.86 0.34 3.79
CA LEU A 61 5.52 -0.62 4.68
C LEU A 61 4.98 -2.03 4.44
N TYR A 62 5.18 -2.57 3.24
CA TYR A 62 4.66 -3.87 2.83
C TYR A 62 5.51 -5.02 3.35
N LYS A 63 6.82 -4.98 3.08
CA LYS A 63 7.75 -6.04 3.49
C LYS A 63 9.07 -5.47 3.96
N THR A 64 9.77 -6.25 4.76
CA THR A 64 11.15 -5.97 5.15
C THR A 64 12.05 -7.16 4.78
N PRO A 65 13.29 -6.93 4.31
CA PRO A 65 14.28 -7.97 4.16
C PRO A 65 14.46 -8.78 5.45
N ARG A 66 14.65 -10.09 5.31
CA ARG A 66 15.18 -10.94 6.39
C ARG A 66 16.60 -10.52 6.73
N SER A 67 17.01 -10.74 7.98
CA SER A 67 18.40 -10.52 8.42
C SER A 67 19.44 -11.16 7.47
N VAL A 68 19.12 -12.31 6.86
CA VAL A 68 19.90 -12.92 5.77
C VAL A 68 19.13 -12.83 4.44
N CYS A 69 19.42 -11.80 3.64
CA CYS A 69 18.73 -11.53 2.38
C CYS A 69 19.58 -11.85 1.12
N THR A 70 19.78 -13.14 0.85
CA THR A 70 20.52 -13.63 -0.33
C THR A 70 19.63 -13.85 -1.56
N GLU A 71 18.33 -14.08 -1.38
CA GLU A 71 17.39 -14.38 -2.46
C GLU A 71 16.30 -13.34 -2.60
N LYS A 72 15.70 -13.26 -3.80
CA LYS A 72 14.61 -12.30 -4.11
C LYS A 72 13.38 -12.47 -3.21
N GLY A 73 13.18 -13.67 -2.65
CA GLY A 73 12.07 -14.00 -1.77
C GLY A 73 12.34 -13.84 -0.27
N HIS A 74 13.55 -13.44 0.14
CA HIS A 74 13.92 -13.30 1.56
C HIS A 74 13.37 -12.01 2.18
N TYR A 75 12.05 -11.90 2.17
CA TYR A 75 11.31 -10.77 2.71
C TYR A 75 10.11 -11.28 3.47
N ASP A 76 9.85 -10.69 4.64
CA ASP A 76 8.68 -11.00 5.46
C ASP A 76 7.70 -9.82 5.43
N VAL A 77 6.41 -10.15 5.50
CA VAL A 77 5.32 -9.17 5.49
C VAL A 77 5.27 -8.46 6.84
N ILE A 78 5.17 -7.14 6.82
CA ILE A 78 5.10 -6.31 8.02
C ILE A 78 3.65 -6.27 8.51
N ASP A 79 3.43 -6.59 9.78
CA ASP A 79 2.12 -6.44 10.44
C ASP A 79 1.94 -5.02 10.98
N HIS A 80 1.12 -4.22 10.30
CA HIS A 80 0.90 -2.80 10.63
C HIS A 80 0.28 -2.58 12.00
N THR A 81 -0.36 -3.59 12.59
CA THR A 81 -1.03 -3.46 13.88
C THR A 81 -0.04 -3.39 15.05
N ILE A 82 1.19 -3.89 14.85
CA ILE A 82 2.21 -4.00 15.89
C ILE A 82 3.42 -3.08 15.69
N ILE A 83 3.62 -2.52 14.49
CA ILE A 83 4.79 -1.65 14.23
C ILE A 83 4.77 -0.42 15.16
N PRO A 84 5.92 0.05 15.68
CA PRO A 84 5.98 1.32 16.40
C PRO A 84 5.71 2.51 15.48
N ASP A 85 5.42 3.66 16.09
CA ASP A 85 5.00 4.87 15.37
C ASP A 85 6.14 5.48 14.52
N ASP A 86 7.39 5.21 14.87
CA ASP A 86 8.63 5.63 14.21
C ASP A 86 9.31 4.51 13.41
N TYR A 87 8.58 3.43 13.12
CA TYR A 87 9.13 2.24 12.45
C TYR A 87 9.74 2.56 11.08
N LEU A 88 10.97 2.05 10.86
CA LEU A 88 11.62 1.96 9.57
C LEU A 88 11.97 0.49 9.29
N PRO A 89 11.72 -0.04 8.07
CA PRO A 89 12.06 -1.42 7.75
C PRO A 89 13.57 -1.58 7.62
N ARG A 90 14.06 -2.83 7.67
CA ARG A 90 15.39 -3.12 7.12
C ARG A 90 15.48 -2.66 5.68
N THR A 91 16.67 -2.27 5.27
CA THR A 91 17.05 -2.12 3.86
C THR A 91 18.18 -3.08 3.52
N ASN A 92 18.37 -3.35 2.23
CA ASN A 92 19.54 -4.04 1.71
C ASN A 92 20.65 -3.08 1.25
N TYR A 93 20.41 -1.77 1.25
CA TYR A 93 21.38 -0.78 0.79
C TYR A 93 21.46 0.38 1.76
N VAL A 94 22.68 0.76 2.13
CA VAL A 94 22.95 1.89 3.01
C VAL A 94 23.88 2.90 2.32
N PRO A 95 23.82 4.19 2.67
CA PRO A 95 24.81 5.17 2.24
C PRO A 95 26.24 4.73 2.59
N LEU A 96 27.20 4.94 1.67
CA LEU A 96 28.63 4.65 1.88
C LEU A 96 29.51 5.88 1.71
N ALA A 97 29.26 6.70 0.68
CA ALA A 97 30.10 7.86 0.40
C ALA A 97 30.00 8.95 1.47
N ALA A 98 31.12 9.59 1.80
CA ALA A 98 31.14 10.73 2.72
C ALA A 98 30.35 11.94 2.18
N ASP A 99 30.27 12.08 0.86
CA ASP A 99 29.50 13.12 0.16
C ASP A 99 28.13 12.62 -0.33
N TYR A 100 27.60 11.53 0.25
CA TYR A 100 26.33 10.90 -0.17
C TYR A 100 25.19 11.90 -0.35
N GLU A 101 25.05 12.83 0.59
CA GLU A 101 24.04 13.88 0.57
C GLU A 101 24.16 14.80 -0.66
N GLU A 102 25.37 15.06 -1.14
CA GLU A 102 25.63 15.86 -2.35
C GLU A 102 25.35 15.08 -3.64
N ARG A 103 25.29 13.73 -3.56
CA ARG A 103 24.93 12.85 -4.68
C ARG A 103 23.40 12.76 -4.91
N ILE A 104 22.60 13.25 -3.97
CA ILE A 104 21.14 13.25 -4.10
C ILE A 104 20.73 14.27 -5.17
N PRO A 105 19.92 13.90 -6.17
CA PRO A 105 19.43 14.84 -7.18
C PRO A 105 18.74 16.07 -6.54
N THR A 106 18.94 17.24 -7.14
CA THR A 106 18.30 18.49 -6.70
C THR A 106 17.30 18.99 -7.73
N VAL A 107 16.27 19.67 -7.26
CA VAL A 107 15.27 20.38 -8.06
C VAL A 107 15.13 21.81 -7.53
N ASP A 108 14.77 22.74 -8.41
CA ASP A 108 14.43 24.13 -8.07
C ASP A 108 13.04 24.43 -8.62
N PHE A 109 12.09 24.68 -7.73
CA PHE A 109 10.71 25.08 -8.07
C PHE A 109 10.48 26.60 -7.93
N GLY A 110 11.56 27.39 -7.80
CA GLY A 110 11.50 28.86 -7.69
C GLY A 110 11.92 29.40 -6.32
N GLU A 111 12.09 28.55 -5.32
CA GLU A 111 12.56 28.89 -3.98
C GLU A 111 14.04 28.49 -3.73
N GLY A 112 14.76 28.12 -4.80
CA GLY A 112 16.14 27.67 -4.75
C GLY A 112 16.28 26.15 -4.82
N ARG A 113 17.52 25.70 -5.07
CA ARG A 113 17.82 24.27 -5.21
C ARG A 113 17.66 23.53 -3.88
N ARG A 114 16.82 22.53 -3.90
CA ARG A 114 16.56 21.59 -2.79
C ARG A 114 16.75 20.16 -3.25
N LYS A 115 17.13 19.26 -2.35
CA LYS A 115 17.25 17.83 -2.70
C LYS A 115 15.86 17.25 -2.91
N VAL A 116 15.71 16.35 -3.87
CA VAL A 116 14.43 15.66 -4.12
C VAL A 116 13.94 14.88 -2.89
N THR A 117 14.84 14.46 -2.01
CA THR A 117 14.50 13.78 -0.75
C THR A 117 13.86 14.71 0.27
N GLU A 118 13.97 16.02 0.14
CA GLU A 118 13.29 16.96 1.04
C GLU A 118 11.77 17.07 0.81
N PHE A 119 11.26 16.43 -0.25
CA PHE A 119 9.85 16.43 -0.63
C PHE A 119 9.21 15.06 -0.36
N TYR A 120 7.93 15.08 0.02
CA TYR A 120 7.09 13.90 -0.17
C TYR A 120 6.95 13.65 -1.67
N ARG A 121 7.00 12.37 -2.07
CA ARG A 121 7.06 12.01 -3.49
C ARG A 121 6.02 10.97 -3.81
N TYR A 122 5.44 11.07 -4.99
CA TYR A 122 4.84 9.91 -5.61
C TYR A 122 5.98 8.94 -6.00
N ILE A 123 5.86 7.67 -5.61
CA ILE A 123 6.86 6.64 -5.88
C ILE A 123 6.17 5.40 -6.42
N HIS A 124 6.73 4.77 -7.45
CA HIS A 124 6.27 3.45 -7.91
C HIS A 124 7.42 2.52 -8.30
N ARG A 125 7.14 1.21 -8.34
CA ARG A 125 8.08 0.21 -8.88
C ARG A 125 8.26 0.42 -10.38
N ALA A 126 9.46 0.77 -10.82
CA ALA A 126 9.73 1.08 -12.22
C ALA A 126 9.49 -0.12 -13.14
N MET A 127 9.79 -1.34 -12.67
CA MET A 127 9.55 -2.59 -13.42
C MET A 127 8.08 -3.02 -13.32
N LEU A 128 7.43 -3.23 -14.46
CA LEU A 128 6.02 -3.57 -14.57
C LEU A 128 5.81 -5.09 -14.71
N SER A 129 5.07 -5.67 -13.77
CA SER A 129 4.72 -7.10 -13.81
C SER A 129 3.40 -7.32 -14.55
N GLN A 130 3.47 -7.52 -15.87
CA GLN A 130 2.28 -7.69 -16.73
C GLN A 130 1.41 -8.89 -16.32
N ALA A 131 2.02 -9.98 -15.85
CA ALA A 131 1.33 -11.17 -15.35
C ALA A 131 1.12 -11.17 -13.82
N GLY A 132 1.45 -10.07 -13.14
CA GLY A 132 1.35 -9.96 -11.69
C GLY A 132 -0.07 -9.74 -11.18
N GLU A 133 -0.21 -9.76 -9.85
CA GLU A 133 -1.43 -9.34 -9.16
C GLU A 133 -1.80 -7.88 -9.50
N ARG A 134 -0.79 -7.00 -9.46
CA ARG A 134 -0.85 -5.59 -9.83
C ARG A 134 0.30 -5.30 -10.79
N THR A 135 0.06 -4.45 -11.79
CA THR A 135 1.11 -3.99 -12.72
C THR A 135 1.74 -2.72 -12.19
N LEU A 136 0.90 -1.81 -11.70
CA LEU A 136 1.26 -0.54 -11.11
C LEU A 136 1.27 -0.68 -9.58
N VAL A 137 2.39 -0.32 -8.96
CA VAL A 137 2.57 -0.42 -7.50
C VAL A 137 3.07 0.93 -6.99
N PRO A 138 2.16 1.88 -6.67
CA PRO A 138 2.53 3.20 -6.18
C PRO A 138 2.28 3.38 -4.69
N ILE A 139 3.02 4.33 -4.11
CA ILE A 139 2.87 4.87 -2.75
C ILE A 139 3.19 6.36 -2.74
N ILE A 140 2.89 7.01 -1.62
CA ILE A 140 3.52 8.28 -1.24
C ILE A 140 4.74 7.93 -0.39
N GLY A 141 5.94 8.29 -0.84
CA GLY A 141 7.18 8.08 -0.12
C GLY A 141 7.47 9.17 0.92
N ILE A 142 8.08 8.79 2.03
CA ILE A 142 8.53 9.72 3.08
C ILE A 142 9.67 10.63 2.58
N LYS A 143 9.84 11.76 3.27
CA LYS A 143 11.01 12.63 3.12
C LYS A 143 12.29 11.93 3.58
N LYS A 144 13.43 12.48 3.17
CA LYS A 144 14.83 12.10 3.40
C LYS A 144 15.26 10.75 2.83
N CYS A 145 14.33 9.80 2.67
CA CYS A 145 14.59 8.47 2.12
C CYS A 145 14.98 8.49 0.63
N ALA A 146 15.98 7.68 0.26
CA ALA A 146 16.38 7.48 -1.14
C ALA A 146 15.80 6.17 -1.70
N HIS A 147 16.01 5.93 -3.00
CA HIS A 147 15.69 4.64 -3.62
C HIS A 147 16.67 4.29 -4.74
N ILE A 148 16.72 3.01 -5.10
CA ILE A 148 17.46 2.53 -6.28
C ILE A 148 16.58 2.58 -7.54
N ASP A 149 17.18 2.42 -8.73
CA ASP A 149 16.57 2.58 -10.05
C ASP A 149 15.48 1.55 -10.41
N SER A 150 15.34 0.50 -9.60
CA SER A 150 14.15 -0.37 -9.60
C SER A 150 12.85 0.36 -9.26
N ILE A 151 12.97 1.61 -8.79
CA ILE A 151 11.92 2.52 -8.39
C ILE A 151 12.03 3.82 -9.19
N PHE A 152 10.90 4.47 -9.44
CA PHE A 152 10.82 5.79 -10.04
C PHE A 152 10.04 6.72 -9.09
N SER A 153 10.51 7.95 -8.94
CA SER A 153 9.84 8.95 -8.10
C SER A 153 9.56 10.24 -8.87
N ILE A 154 8.53 10.94 -8.41
CA ILE A 154 8.12 12.27 -8.87
C ILE A 154 7.94 13.15 -7.63
N ALA A 155 8.77 14.18 -7.52
CA ALA A 155 8.62 15.28 -6.57
C ALA A 155 7.73 16.36 -7.21
N PHE A 156 6.89 16.98 -6.40
CA PHE A 156 6.02 18.07 -6.82
C PHE A 156 6.33 19.29 -5.96
N ASP A 157 6.12 20.47 -6.52
CA ASP A 157 6.15 21.73 -5.78
C ASP A 157 5.01 21.80 -4.75
N ASN A 158 3.85 21.22 -5.11
CA ASN A 158 2.64 21.23 -4.29
C ASN A 158 2.23 19.80 -3.87
N ASN A 159 2.08 19.57 -2.56
CA ASN A 159 1.62 18.30 -1.99
C ASN A 159 0.19 17.93 -2.43
N ASP A 160 -0.69 18.89 -2.69
CA ASP A 160 -2.05 18.63 -3.17
C ASP A 160 -2.04 18.02 -4.58
N GLU A 161 -1.18 18.51 -5.48
CA GLU A 161 -0.98 17.93 -6.82
C GLU A 161 -0.31 16.54 -6.73
N MET A 162 0.66 16.37 -5.83
CA MET A 162 1.25 15.05 -5.55
C MET A 162 0.19 14.05 -5.08
N ILE A 163 -0.73 14.47 -4.18
CA ILE A 163 -1.79 13.59 -3.67
C ILE A 163 -2.82 13.31 -4.75
N LYS A 164 -3.27 14.30 -5.54
CA LYS A 164 -4.16 14.08 -6.70
C LYS A 164 -3.60 13.03 -7.65
N PHE A 165 -2.35 13.21 -8.06
CA PHE A 165 -1.67 12.28 -8.94
C PHE A 165 -1.56 10.90 -8.31
N SER A 166 -1.08 10.83 -7.06
CA SER A 166 -0.95 9.59 -6.32
C SER A 166 -2.28 8.86 -6.23
N SER A 167 -3.34 9.53 -5.81
CA SER A 167 -4.67 8.95 -5.57
C SER A 167 -5.22 8.27 -6.83
N THR A 168 -5.07 8.93 -7.98
CA THR A 168 -5.42 8.42 -9.30
C THR A 168 -4.65 7.15 -9.63
N MET A 169 -3.34 7.17 -9.41
CA MET A 169 -2.42 6.07 -9.72
C MET A 169 -2.60 4.84 -8.81
N HIS A 170 -3.21 4.98 -7.62
CA HIS A 170 -3.52 3.81 -6.76
C HIS A 170 -4.60 2.90 -7.36
N SER A 171 -5.46 3.43 -8.22
CA SER A 171 -6.62 2.72 -8.76
C SER A 171 -6.25 1.60 -9.75
N LEU A 172 -7.10 0.59 -9.84
CA LEU A 172 -7.05 -0.44 -10.87
C LEU A 172 -7.33 0.11 -12.27
N ILE A 173 -7.99 1.26 -12.38
CA ILE A 173 -8.24 1.92 -13.67
C ILE A 173 -6.91 2.38 -14.25
N LEU A 174 -6.08 3.05 -13.45
CA LEU A 174 -4.77 3.51 -13.91
C LEU A 174 -3.78 2.36 -14.06
N ASP A 175 -3.84 1.36 -13.19
CA ASP A 175 -3.10 0.11 -13.40
C ASP A 175 -3.43 -0.51 -14.76
N PHE A 176 -4.72 -0.58 -15.12
CA PHE A 176 -5.17 -1.08 -16.42
C PHE A 176 -4.63 -0.23 -17.57
N ILE A 177 -4.72 1.10 -17.50
CA ILE A 177 -4.19 1.96 -18.55
C ILE A 177 -2.69 1.70 -18.74
N ILE A 178 -1.91 1.66 -17.65
CA ILE A 178 -0.48 1.33 -17.71
C ILE A 178 -0.26 -0.06 -18.30
N LYS A 179 -1.05 -1.06 -17.90
CA LYS A 179 -0.98 -2.43 -18.40
C LYS A 179 -1.17 -2.49 -19.91
N THR A 180 -2.13 -1.75 -20.46
CA THR A 180 -2.40 -1.72 -21.91
C THR A 180 -1.26 -1.13 -22.75
N THR A 181 -0.34 -0.39 -22.14
CA THR A 181 0.84 0.12 -22.86
C THR A 181 1.80 -1.00 -23.27
N GLY A 182 1.73 -2.18 -22.63
CA GLY A 182 2.64 -3.31 -22.87
C GLY A 182 4.10 -3.04 -22.47
N LYS A 183 4.38 -1.92 -21.80
CA LYS A 183 5.74 -1.51 -21.44
C LYS A 183 6.27 -2.36 -20.29
N SER A 184 7.57 -2.64 -20.31
CA SER A 184 8.26 -3.36 -19.23
C SER A 184 8.69 -2.43 -18.09
N LYS A 185 8.82 -1.13 -18.37
CA LYS A 185 9.18 -0.10 -17.41
C LYS A 185 8.22 1.09 -17.49
N LEU A 186 7.86 1.64 -16.33
CA LEU A 186 7.10 2.89 -16.20
C LEU A 186 8.04 4.02 -15.77
N ARG A 187 8.23 5.01 -16.63
CA ARG A 187 9.05 6.22 -16.40
C ARG A 187 8.36 7.46 -16.95
N GLY A 188 9.06 8.60 -16.92
CA GLY A 188 8.58 9.92 -17.33
C GLY A 188 7.98 9.99 -18.74
N ASP A 189 8.42 9.14 -19.67
CA ASP A 189 7.89 9.06 -21.03
C ASP A 189 6.40 8.65 -21.06
N ILE A 190 5.95 7.90 -20.06
CA ILE A 190 4.57 7.42 -19.93
C ILE A 190 3.82 8.22 -18.84
N THR A 191 4.44 8.47 -17.68
CA THR A 191 3.75 9.13 -16.56
C THR A 191 3.29 10.54 -16.90
N LYS A 192 4.01 11.26 -17.77
CA LYS A 192 3.60 12.59 -18.26
C LYS A 192 2.23 12.60 -18.95
N HIS A 193 1.77 11.46 -19.45
CA HIS A 193 0.48 11.33 -20.14
C HIS A 193 -0.66 10.91 -19.20
N MET A 194 -0.39 10.67 -17.92
CA MET A 194 -1.42 10.29 -16.95
C MET A 194 -2.27 11.51 -16.55
N PRO A 195 -3.59 11.31 -16.35
CA PRO A 195 -4.52 12.37 -16.01
C PRO A 195 -4.25 12.90 -14.60
N LEU A 196 -4.44 14.20 -14.45
CA LEU A 196 -4.56 14.85 -13.15
C LEU A 196 -6.04 15.11 -12.92
N ILE A 197 -6.70 14.20 -12.19
CA ILE A 197 -8.14 14.30 -11.99
C ILE A 197 -8.51 15.39 -10.99
N ASP A 198 -9.69 15.96 -11.18
CA ASP A 198 -10.30 16.88 -10.22
C ASP A 198 -10.63 16.13 -8.92
N PHE A 199 -10.46 16.85 -7.81
CA PHE A 199 -10.13 16.22 -6.54
C PHE A 199 -11.36 16.04 -5.64
N ASP A 200 -11.81 14.79 -5.47
CA ASP A 200 -12.78 14.46 -4.40
C ASP A 200 -12.05 14.34 -3.05
N ILE A 201 -12.52 15.09 -2.06
CA ILE A 201 -12.01 15.03 -0.69
C ILE A 201 -12.06 13.60 -0.09
N LYS A 202 -13.00 12.76 -0.54
CA LYS A 202 -13.11 11.33 -0.15
C LYS A 202 -11.96 10.51 -0.69
N LEU A 203 -11.52 10.82 -1.90
CA LEU A 203 -10.39 10.17 -2.55
C LEU A 203 -9.09 10.58 -1.85
N LYS A 204 -8.90 11.89 -1.59
CA LYS A 204 -7.81 12.42 -0.76
C LYS A 204 -7.68 11.67 0.57
N ASN A 205 -8.80 11.59 1.30
CA ASN A 205 -8.85 10.98 2.62
C ASN A 205 -8.36 9.53 2.57
N ARG A 206 -8.94 8.69 1.68
CA ARG A 206 -8.54 7.28 1.50
C ARG A 206 -7.07 7.11 1.11
N THR A 207 -6.55 7.98 0.25
CA THR A 207 -5.14 7.93 -0.16
C THR A 207 -4.20 8.29 0.99
N LEU A 208 -4.53 9.31 1.79
CA LEU A 208 -3.73 9.71 2.94
C LEU A 208 -3.72 8.62 4.02
N VAL A 209 -4.88 8.13 4.45
CA VAL A 209 -4.97 7.13 5.53
C VAL A 209 -4.37 5.77 5.16
N LEU A 210 -4.24 5.46 3.87
CA LEU A 210 -3.51 4.28 3.39
C LEU A 210 -2.00 4.42 3.54
N ASN A 211 -1.46 5.63 3.31
CA ASN A 211 -0.03 5.90 3.22
C ASN A 211 0.59 6.43 4.52
N CYS A 212 -0.10 7.26 5.31
CA CYS A 212 0.47 7.99 6.45
C CYS A 212 0.66 7.12 7.72
N LEU A 213 1.35 5.97 7.57
CA LEU A 213 1.45 4.90 8.57
C LEU A 213 2.33 5.23 9.79
N THR A 214 3.25 6.17 9.68
CA THR A 214 4.27 6.47 10.71
C THR A 214 4.44 7.97 10.87
N ILE A 215 5.11 8.38 11.95
CA ILE A 215 5.38 9.77 12.30
C ILE A 215 6.14 10.53 11.20
N TYR A 216 6.84 9.83 10.30
CA TYR A 216 7.50 10.44 9.14
C TYR A 216 6.53 11.04 8.10
N TYR A 217 5.23 10.80 8.25
CA TYR A 217 4.16 11.45 7.48
C TYR A 217 3.44 12.56 8.23
N GLU A 218 3.86 12.92 9.45
CA GLU A 218 3.20 13.93 10.27
C GLU A 218 3.00 15.24 9.51
N GLU A 219 4.07 15.81 8.95
CA GLU A 219 4.00 17.07 8.19
C GLU A 219 2.99 16.99 7.03
N LEU A 220 3.02 15.90 6.24
CA LEU A 220 2.07 15.72 5.13
C LEU A 220 0.63 15.61 5.64
N TRP A 221 0.41 14.84 6.71
CA TRP A 221 -0.92 14.63 7.26
C TRP A 221 -1.51 15.93 7.78
N GLU A 222 -0.76 16.66 8.60
CA GLU A 222 -1.22 17.90 9.23
C GLU A 222 -1.48 19.00 8.20
N GLU A 223 -0.58 19.16 7.23
CA GLU A 223 -0.72 20.13 6.14
C GLU A 223 -1.96 19.85 5.27
N GLN A 224 -2.27 18.57 5.07
CA GLN A 224 -3.30 18.13 4.12
C GLN A 224 -4.62 17.73 4.79
N PHE A 225 -4.68 17.79 6.13
CA PHE A 225 -5.86 17.49 6.90
C PHE A 225 -7.01 18.43 6.54
N ASN A 226 -8.18 17.86 6.30
CA ASN A 226 -9.40 18.63 6.11
C ASN A 226 -10.43 18.19 7.15
N PRO A 227 -11.06 19.12 7.90
CA PRO A 227 -12.10 18.77 8.88
C PRO A 227 -13.27 17.97 8.30
N SER A 228 -13.50 18.03 6.99
CA SER A 228 -14.53 17.22 6.31
C SER A 228 -14.20 15.73 6.25
N PHE A 229 -12.94 15.32 6.49
CA PHE A 229 -12.55 13.92 6.59
C PHE A 229 -13.35 13.18 7.67
N THR A 230 -13.68 13.85 8.77
CA THR A 230 -14.45 13.27 9.89
C THR A 230 -15.93 13.05 9.58
N LYS A 231 -16.42 13.62 8.46
CA LYS A 231 -17.80 13.44 7.98
C LYS A 231 -17.92 12.29 6.98
N ASP A 232 -16.79 11.71 6.57
CA ASP A 232 -16.77 10.55 5.69
C ASP A 232 -17.08 9.27 6.47
N ARG A 233 -17.35 8.20 5.74
CA ARG A 233 -17.69 6.88 6.27
C ARG A 233 -17.49 5.82 5.20
N TRP A 234 -17.25 4.58 5.62
CA TRP A 234 -17.21 3.43 4.73
C TRP A 234 -18.48 3.31 3.89
N THR A 235 -18.37 2.72 2.72
CA THR A 235 -19.54 2.41 1.87
C THR A 235 -20.35 1.22 2.39
N LYS A 236 -19.79 0.47 3.35
CA LYS A 236 -20.40 -0.68 4.02
C LYS A 236 -20.60 -0.40 5.51
N PRO A 237 -21.69 0.26 5.92
CA PRO A 237 -21.92 0.62 7.31
C PRO A 237 -22.16 -0.58 8.24
N ASP A 238 -22.56 -1.73 7.68
CA ASP A 238 -22.94 -2.92 8.46
C ASP A 238 -21.87 -4.02 8.46
N ASP A 239 -20.71 -3.81 7.83
CA ASP A 239 -19.64 -4.81 7.83
C ASP A 239 -18.84 -4.72 9.14
N PRO A 240 -18.86 -5.76 9.99
CA PRO A 240 -18.25 -5.72 11.32
C PRO A 240 -16.71 -5.71 11.28
N ARG A 241 -16.11 -6.05 10.13
CA ARG A 241 -14.65 -6.06 9.94
C ARG A 241 -14.07 -4.67 9.72
N LEU A 242 -14.92 -3.65 9.57
CA LEU A 242 -14.52 -2.25 9.39
C LEU A 242 -14.78 -1.48 10.69
N ASN A 243 -13.81 -0.67 11.12
CA ASN A 243 -14.06 0.28 12.18
C ASN A 243 -14.96 1.41 11.64
N GLN A 244 -16.24 1.37 12.00
CA GLN A 244 -17.24 2.33 11.52
C GLN A 244 -17.01 3.76 12.07
N ASP A 245 -16.28 3.90 13.18
CA ASP A 245 -15.89 5.19 13.73
C ASP A 245 -14.52 5.68 13.23
N PHE A 246 -13.83 4.93 12.35
CA PHE A 246 -12.47 5.28 11.88
C PHE A 246 -12.38 6.72 11.36
N PHE A 247 -13.20 7.07 10.37
CA PHE A 247 -13.18 8.40 9.77
C PHE A 247 -13.58 9.50 10.77
N LYS A 248 -14.62 9.25 11.57
CA LYS A 248 -15.11 10.17 12.60
C LYS A 248 -14.05 10.52 13.64
N ASN A 249 -13.15 9.58 13.93
CA ASN A 249 -12.09 9.73 14.92
C ASN A 249 -10.77 10.29 14.34
N LEU A 250 -10.73 10.66 13.06
CA LEU A 250 -9.55 11.32 12.47
C LEU A 250 -9.28 12.67 13.13
N THR A 251 -8.01 12.96 13.38
CA THR A 251 -7.54 14.19 14.05
C THR A 251 -6.65 15.02 13.14
N PRO A 252 -6.57 16.35 13.36
CA PRO A 252 -5.67 17.21 12.60
C PRO A 252 -4.20 16.87 12.80
N HIS A 253 -3.82 16.51 14.03
CA HIS A 253 -2.46 16.06 14.34
C HIS A 253 -2.28 14.59 14.04
N TRP A 254 -1.08 14.22 13.59
CA TRP A 254 -0.76 12.82 13.35
C TRP A 254 -0.77 12.04 14.67
N GLN A 255 -1.46 10.92 14.66
CA GLN A 255 -1.40 9.90 15.69
C GLN A 255 -1.63 8.54 15.04
N ARG A 256 -1.26 7.47 15.73
CA ARG A 256 -1.34 6.09 15.23
C ARG A 256 -2.64 5.72 14.51
N ASN A 257 -3.77 6.24 15.00
CA ASN A 257 -5.12 5.90 14.56
C ASN A 257 -5.62 6.69 13.34
N VAL A 258 -4.81 7.59 12.76
CA VAL A 258 -5.17 8.27 11.50
C VAL A 258 -4.90 7.40 10.26
N ALA A 259 -4.25 6.25 10.43
CA ALA A 259 -3.87 5.37 9.34
C ALA A 259 -4.56 3.99 9.42
N LEU A 260 -4.88 3.43 8.27
CA LEU A 260 -5.49 2.10 8.14
C LEU A 260 -4.44 1.00 8.34
N ARG A 261 -4.68 0.08 9.28
CA ARG A 261 -3.71 -0.95 9.67
C ARG A 261 -4.20 -2.38 9.49
N THR A 262 -5.51 -2.60 9.47
CA THR A 262 -6.07 -3.94 9.25
C THR A 262 -6.04 -4.28 7.76
N ASP A 263 -5.89 -5.55 7.43
CA ASP A 263 -5.84 -5.99 6.03
C ASP A 263 -7.14 -5.63 5.29
N TYR A 264 -8.28 -5.81 5.95
CA TYR A 264 -9.60 -5.61 5.35
C TYR A 264 -9.91 -4.14 5.09
N GLU A 265 -9.65 -3.24 6.04
CA GLU A 265 -9.92 -1.81 5.82
C GLU A 265 -9.05 -1.24 4.70
N ARG A 266 -7.78 -1.65 4.64
CA ARG A 266 -6.86 -1.25 3.57
C ARG A 266 -7.35 -1.75 2.22
N ARG A 267 -7.83 -3.00 2.15
CA ARG A 267 -8.44 -3.57 0.94
C ARG A 267 -9.72 -2.82 0.55
N GLN A 268 -10.59 -2.49 1.51
CA GLN A 268 -11.84 -1.77 1.26
C GLN A 268 -11.57 -0.33 0.77
N ALA A 269 -10.57 0.35 1.32
CA ALA A 269 -10.16 1.68 0.85
C ALA A 269 -9.71 1.65 -0.63
N LEU A 270 -8.95 0.63 -1.05
CA LEU A 270 -8.55 0.47 -2.45
C LEU A 270 -9.75 0.22 -3.38
N VAL A 271 -10.74 -0.57 -2.95
CA VAL A 271 -11.99 -0.75 -3.69
C VAL A 271 -12.75 0.56 -3.87
N GLU A 272 -12.85 1.35 -2.81
CA GLU A 272 -13.54 2.64 -2.87
C GLU A 272 -12.76 3.67 -3.72
N ILE A 273 -11.43 3.65 -3.71
CA ILE A 273 -10.59 4.43 -4.63
C ILE A 273 -10.89 4.08 -6.08
N ASP A 274 -11.00 2.80 -6.43
CA ASP A 274 -11.31 2.39 -7.80
C ASP A 274 -12.64 2.97 -8.27
N VAL A 275 -13.68 2.92 -7.42
CA VAL A 275 -15.00 3.47 -7.74
C VAL A 275 -14.96 4.98 -7.90
N LEU A 276 -14.31 5.70 -6.98
CA LEU A 276 -14.20 7.16 -7.03
C LEU A 276 -13.48 7.60 -8.32
N VAL A 277 -12.36 6.95 -8.66
CA VAL A 277 -11.60 7.26 -9.87
C VAL A 277 -12.38 6.87 -11.14
N ALA A 278 -13.08 5.74 -11.13
CA ALA A 278 -13.92 5.34 -12.26
C ALA A 278 -15.04 6.35 -12.53
N GLN A 279 -15.74 6.81 -11.48
CA GLN A 279 -16.77 7.83 -11.61
C GLN A 279 -16.22 9.16 -12.12
N GLU A 280 -15.06 9.58 -11.62
CA GLU A 280 -14.40 10.82 -12.03
C GLU A 280 -13.95 10.79 -13.51
N LEU A 281 -13.42 9.64 -13.96
CA LEU A 281 -13.07 9.44 -15.38
C LEU A 281 -14.28 9.10 -16.28
N GLY A 282 -15.51 9.16 -15.73
CA GLY A 282 -16.75 8.92 -16.46
C GLY A 282 -16.95 7.47 -16.92
N LEU A 283 -16.29 6.49 -16.30
CA LEU A 283 -16.54 5.06 -16.57
C LEU A 283 -17.92 4.66 -16.05
N SER A 284 -18.48 3.58 -16.59
CA SER A 284 -19.61 2.89 -15.97
C SER A 284 -19.13 1.83 -14.98
N LEU A 285 -20.02 1.43 -14.07
CA LEU A 285 -19.75 0.31 -13.14
C LEU A 285 -19.40 -0.99 -13.90
N GLU A 286 -20.10 -1.28 -15.00
CA GLU A 286 -19.81 -2.46 -15.82
C GLU A 286 -18.46 -2.38 -16.55
N GLU A 287 -18.01 -1.18 -16.94
CA GLU A 287 -16.64 -0.98 -17.45
C GLU A 287 -15.60 -1.28 -16.37
N LEU A 288 -15.80 -0.79 -15.13
CA LEU A 288 -14.92 -1.07 -13.99
C LEU A 288 -14.85 -2.57 -13.67
N LYS A 289 -16.00 -3.23 -13.56
CA LYS A 289 -16.09 -4.69 -13.34
C LYS A 289 -15.40 -5.47 -14.46
N THR A 290 -15.59 -5.06 -15.71
CA THR A 290 -14.95 -5.67 -16.87
C THR A 290 -13.43 -5.53 -16.83
N ILE A 291 -12.91 -4.35 -16.47
CA ILE A 291 -11.47 -4.13 -16.26
C ILE A 291 -10.93 -5.11 -15.23
N TYR A 292 -11.53 -5.14 -14.03
CA TYR A 292 -11.13 -6.05 -12.96
C TYR A 292 -11.14 -7.52 -13.42
N ARG A 293 -12.27 -7.97 -13.97
CA ARG A 293 -12.51 -9.37 -14.33
C ARG A 293 -11.57 -9.88 -15.41
N ILE A 294 -11.25 -9.07 -16.42
CA ILE A 294 -10.48 -9.49 -17.59
C ILE A 294 -8.99 -9.23 -17.39
N GLN A 295 -8.61 -8.09 -16.83
CA GLN A 295 -7.22 -7.62 -16.87
C GLN A 295 -6.43 -8.00 -15.61
N PHE A 296 -7.12 -8.40 -14.53
CA PHE A 296 -6.50 -8.73 -13.25
C PHE A 296 -6.86 -10.14 -12.75
N PRO A 297 -6.63 -11.20 -13.55
CA PRO A 297 -7.00 -12.57 -13.17
C PRO A 297 -6.30 -13.07 -11.89
N VAL A 298 -5.04 -12.66 -11.66
CA VAL A 298 -4.29 -13.03 -10.44
C VAL A 298 -4.87 -12.35 -9.21
N LEU A 299 -5.19 -11.05 -9.28
CA LEU A 299 -5.87 -10.36 -8.18
C LEU A 299 -7.22 -11.02 -7.90
N LYS A 300 -7.99 -11.32 -8.95
CA LYS A 300 -9.28 -12.01 -8.81
C LYS A 300 -9.15 -13.37 -8.14
N GLN A 301 -8.18 -14.18 -8.55
CA GLN A 301 -7.90 -15.47 -7.93
C GLN A 301 -7.51 -15.31 -6.46
N ASN A 302 -6.62 -14.36 -6.17
CA ASN A 302 -6.17 -14.11 -4.80
C ASN A 302 -7.35 -13.67 -3.91
N GLU A 303 -8.19 -12.73 -4.36
CA GLU A 303 -9.34 -12.27 -3.59
C GLU A 303 -10.40 -13.36 -3.39
N ALA A 304 -10.64 -14.21 -4.38
CA ALA A 304 -11.58 -15.33 -4.27
C ALA A 304 -11.15 -16.39 -3.23
N GLU A 305 -9.85 -16.44 -2.92
CA GLU A 305 -9.22 -17.39 -2.02
C GLU A 305 -8.46 -16.69 -0.86
N THR A 306 -8.89 -15.49 -0.48
CA THR A 306 -8.43 -14.78 0.73
C THR A 306 -9.58 -14.64 1.71
N TYR A 307 -9.36 -15.11 2.93
CA TYR A 307 -10.35 -15.13 4.00
C TYR A 307 -9.89 -14.19 5.12
N TYR A 308 -10.84 -13.42 5.62
CA TYR A 308 -10.63 -12.49 6.71
C TYR A 308 -11.37 -12.98 7.95
N ASP A 309 -10.78 -12.75 9.11
CA ASP A 309 -11.45 -12.89 10.40
C ASP A 309 -12.38 -11.69 10.66
N MET A 310 -13.14 -11.74 11.76
CA MET A 310 -14.08 -10.68 12.13
C MET A 310 -13.41 -9.37 12.55
N ASN A 311 -12.10 -9.37 12.81
CA ASN A 311 -11.32 -8.15 13.07
C ASN A 311 -10.64 -7.61 11.80
N GLY A 312 -10.93 -8.19 10.63
CA GLY A 312 -10.40 -7.74 9.36
C GLY A 312 -8.95 -8.18 9.07
N ARG A 313 -8.41 -9.15 9.81
CA ARG A 313 -7.09 -9.76 9.55
C ARG A 313 -7.22 -10.93 8.58
N ILE A 314 -6.26 -11.09 7.67
CA ILE A 314 -6.20 -12.27 6.80
C ILE A 314 -5.87 -13.51 7.62
N VAL A 315 -6.81 -14.47 7.67
CA VAL A 315 -6.60 -15.80 8.30
C VAL A 315 -6.04 -16.82 7.30
N PHE A 316 -6.29 -16.63 6.01
CA PHE A 316 -5.77 -17.49 4.94
C PHE A 316 -5.73 -16.74 3.60
N THR A 317 -4.69 -16.97 2.79
CA THR A 317 -4.59 -16.45 1.43
C THR A 317 -3.72 -17.35 0.54
N VAL A 318 -4.04 -17.39 -0.75
CA VAL A 318 -3.19 -18.01 -1.79
C VAL A 318 -2.19 -17.04 -2.42
N SER A 319 -2.19 -15.76 -2.03
CA SER A 319 -1.32 -14.76 -2.63
C SER A 319 0.15 -15.10 -2.37
N LYS A 320 0.92 -15.27 -3.46
CA LYS A 320 2.39 -15.40 -3.40
C LYS A 320 3.06 -14.15 -2.81
N GLY A 321 2.39 -12.99 -2.89
CA GLY A 321 2.85 -11.77 -2.24
C GLY A 321 2.79 -11.85 -0.72
N LEU A 322 1.87 -12.63 -0.16
CA LEU A 322 1.59 -12.71 1.28
C LEU A 322 2.01 -14.04 1.90
N THR A 323 3.05 -14.68 1.36
CA THR A 323 3.59 -15.92 1.95
C THR A 323 3.98 -15.69 3.41
N GLY A 324 3.47 -16.54 4.30
CA GLY A 324 3.66 -16.44 5.75
C GLY A 324 2.57 -15.68 6.50
N VAL A 325 1.61 -15.06 5.79
CA VAL A 325 0.43 -14.43 6.40
C VAL A 325 -0.70 -15.45 6.53
N GLY A 326 -1.26 -15.58 7.73
CA GLY A 326 -2.35 -16.51 8.02
C GLY A 326 -1.88 -17.92 8.32
N LEU A 327 -2.85 -18.83 8.42
CA LEU A 327 -2.62 -20.26 8.57
C LEU A 327 -2.18 -20.89 7.24
N PRO A 328 -1.35 -21.95 7.26
CA PRO A 328 -1.10 -22.73 6.06
C PRO A 328 -2.40 -23.40 5.58
N ARG A 329 -2.52 -23.69 4.27
CA ARG A 329 -3.72 -24.36 3.73
C ARG A 329 -4.03 -25.66 4.48
N LYS A 330 -3.01 -26.50 4.65
CA LYS A 330 -3.06 -27.77 5.39
C LYS A 330 -2.01 -27.75 6.48
N ALA A 331 -2.35 -28.27 7.66
CA ALA A 331 -1.42 -28.47 8.74
C ALA A 331 -0.36 -29.53 8.37
N ARG A 332 0.90 -29.29 8.75
CA ARG A 332 1.97 -30.29 8.74
C ARG A 332 2.23 -30.73 10.17
N LYS A 333 2.61 -32.00 10.37
CA LYS A 333 2.93 -32.55 11.71
C LYS A 333 4.01 -31.77 12.48
N THR A 334 4.85 -31.03 11.77
CA THR A 334 5.94 -30.21 12.33
C THR A 334 5.54 -28.76 12.58
N ASP A 335 4.35 -28.33 12.14
CA ASP A 335 3.87 -26.98 12.41
C ASP A 335 3.56 -26.84 13.89
N ARG A 336 3.70 -25.63 14.41
CA ARG A 336 3.41 -25.34 15.80
C ARG A 336 1.90 -25.47 16.07
N PRO A 337 1.47 -26.12 17.16
CA PRO A 337 0.08 -26.13 17.57
C PRO A 337 -0.46 -24.70 17.76
N CYS A 338 -1.73 -24.50 17.41
CA CYS A 338 -2.47 -23.29 17.72
C CYS A 338 -3.40 -23.56 18.90
N LYS A 339 -3.58 -22.57 19.76
CA LYS A 339 -4.63 -22.61 20.78
C LYS A 339 -5.95 -22.18 20.13
N ILE A 340 -7.01 -22.93 20.40
CA ILE A 340 -8.36 -22.76 19.89
C ILE A 340 -9.27 -22.55 21.09
N VAL A 341 -10.08 -21.50 21.08
CA VAL A 341 -11.02 -21.18 22.15
C VAL A 341 -12.43 -21.09 21.57
N ILE A 342 -13.30 -22.02 21.93
CA ILE A 342 -14.72 -22.06 21.53
C ILE A 342 -15.55 -22.24 22.79
N ASP A 343 -16.52 -21.35 23.04
CA ASP A 343 -17.39 -21.40 24.24
C ASP A 343 -16.62 -21.49 25.57
N GLY A 344 -15.43 -20.89 25.64
CA GLY A 344 -14.55 -20.93 26.81
C GLY A 344 -13.81 -22.26 27.01
N ILE A 345 -13.99 -23.22 26.12
CA ILE A 345 -13.22 -24.48 26.07
C ILE A 345 -11.94 -24.22 25.28
N GLU A 346 -10.80 -24.52 25.89
CA GLU A 346 -9.49 -24.38 25.28
C GLU A 346 -8.97 -25.73 24.79
N GLU A 347 -8.60 -25.80 23.52
CA GLU A 347 -7.92 -26.94 22.90
C GLU A 347 -6.63 -26.45 22.24
N GLU A 348 -5.57 -27.25 22.26
CA GLU A 348 -4.34 -26.98 21.51
C GLU A 348 -4.07 -28.12 20.54
N ARG A 349 -4.03 -27.80 19.24
CA ARG A 349 -3.71 -28.77 18.20
C ARG A 349 -3.10 -28.10 16.97
N VAL A 350 -2.42 -28.91 16.16
CA VAL A 350 -1.86 -28.46 14.88
C VAL A 350 -3.00 -28.34 13.86
N ILE A 351 -3.20 -27.14 13.32
CA ILE A 351 -4.27 -26.82 12.37
C ILE A 351 -3.72 -26.09 11.15
N GLY A 352 -4.38 -26.29 10.02
CA GLY A 352 -4.34 -25.42 8.87
C GLY A 352 -5.71 -24.76 8.65
N TRP A 353 -5.78 -23.93 7.63
CA TRP A 353 -7.01 -23.27 7.20
C TRP A 353 -8.17 -24.25 6.97
N GLU A 354 -7.92 -25.38 6.30
CA GLU A 354 -8.96 -26.38 6.00
C GLU A 354 -9.59 -27.02 7.25
N ASP A 355 -8.92 -26.97 8.41
CA ASP A 355 -9.43 -27.54 9.67
C ASP A 355 -10.40 -26.60 10.42
N ILE A 356 -10.38 -25.31 10.09
CA ILE A 356 -11.10 -24.24 10.82
C ILE A 356 -11.99 -23.38 9.94
N ALA A 357 -12.00 -23.61 8.62
CA ALA A 357 -12.71 -22.79 7.64
C ALA A 357 -14.20 -22.60 7.93
N ASP A 358 -14.85 -23.63 8.48
CA ASP A 358 -16.29 -23.66 8.76
C ASP A 358 -16.63 -23.34 10.23
N PHE A 359 -15.68 -22.82 11.01
CA PHE A 359 -15.95 -22.46 12.41
C PHE A 359 -17.00 -21.33 12.48
N PRO A 360 -18.13 -21.56 13.19
CA PRO A 360 -19.18 -20.55 13.29
C PRO A 360 -18.81 -19.40 14.24
N GLU A 361 -17.96 -19.68 15.24
CA GLU A 361 -17.48 -18.75 16.25
C GLU A 361 -16.19 -19.25 16.90
N GLY A 362 -15.62 -18.45 17.80
CA GLY A 362 -14.41 -18.77 18.55
C GLY A 362 -13.17 -18.00 18.09
N GLU A 363 -12.06 -18.26 18.79
CA GLU A 363 -10.78 -17.62 18.56
C GLU A 363 -9.67 -18.63 18.31
N ILE A 364 -8.72 -18.25 17.45
CA ILE A 364 -7.51 -19.01 17.15
C ILE A 364 -6.31 -18.15 17.52
N HIS A 365 -5.45 -18.69 18.35
CA HIS A 365 -4.24 -18.04 18.86
C HIS A 365 -3.03 -18.77 18.26
N GLN A 366 -2.45 -18.19 17.21
CA GLN A 366 -1.29 -18.73 16.51
C GLN A 366 -0.03 -18.05 17.02
N THR A 367 0.93 -18.81 17.56
CA THR A 367 2.23 -18.23 17.91
C THR A 367 3.19 -18.33 16.73
N ILE A 368 3.80 -17.21 16.36
CA ILE A 368 4.74 -17.08 15.24
C ILE A 368 6.06 -16.47 15.71
N THR A 369 7.14 -16.83 15.02
CA THR A 369 8.41 -16.11 15.09
C THR A 369 8.35 -14.90 14.15
N ASP A 370 8.58 -13.70 14.69
CA ASP A 370 8.57 -12.43 13.96
C ASP A 370 9.95 -11.78 14.05
N ASP A 371 10.63 -11.65 12.91
CA ASP A 371 11.92 -10.94 12.78
C ASP A 371 11.75 -9.63 11.98
N THR A 372 10.54 -9.06 11.91
CA THR A 372 10.29 -7.82 11.17
C THR A 372 10.63 -6.57 11.97
N MET A 373 10.85 -6.68 13.28
CA MET A 373 11.17 -5.56 14.17
C MET A 373 12.66 -5.50 14.56
N PRO A 374 13.19 -4.31 14.91
CA PRO A 374 14.52 -4.20 15.53
C PRO A 374 14.65 -5.05 16.80
N GLY A 375 15.85 -5.53 17.09
CA GLY A 375 16.13 -6.36 18.27
C GLY A 375 16.21 -7.87 18.00
N GLY A 376 15.91 -8.30 16.78
CA GLY A 376 16.00 -9.70 16.34
C GLY A 376 14.67 -10.46 16.46
N PRO A 377 14.66 -11.77 16.17
CA PRO A 377 13.44 -12.57 16.16
C PRO A 377 12.78 -12.63 17.54
N ILE A 378 11.48 -12.35 17.60
CA ILE A 378 10.65 -12.49 18.80
C ILE A 378 9.54 -13.50 18.56
N GLU A 379 9.02 -14.08 19.64
CA GLU A 379 7.81 -14.89 19.60
C GLU A 379 6.60 -14.02 19.92
N ARG A 380 5.57 -14.05 19.08
CA ARG A 380 4.30 -13.35 19.35
C ARG A 380 3.09 -14.18 18.94
N THR A 381 1.97 -13.87 19.56
CA THR A 381 0.68 -14.51 19.25
C THR A 381 -0.14 -13.63 18.33
N VAL A 382 -0.62 -14.22 17.24
CA VAL A 382 -1.61 -13.66 16.32
C VAL A 382 -2.98 -14.23 16.68
N PHE A 383 -3.98 -13.36 16.74
CA PHE A 383 -5.35 -13.71 17.09
C PHE A 383 -6.22 -13.64 15.84
N TYR A 384 -7.02 -14.69 15.63
CA TYR A 384 -8.06 -14.73 14.59
C TYR A 384 -9.41 -15.01 15.22
N LYS A 385 -10.43 -14.24 14.84
CA LYS A 385 -11.80 -14.38 15.32
C LYS A 385 -12.75 -14.89 14.24
N ALA A 386 -13.33 -16.07 14.47
CA ALA A 386 -14.37 -16.64 13.62
C ALA A 386 -15.73 -15.90 13.80
N PRO A 387 -16.67 -15.99 12.84
CA PRO A 387 -16.58 -16.73 11.57
C PRO A 387 -15.61 -16.07 10.58
N PHE A 388 -15.19 -16.82 9.57
CA PHE A 388 -14.29 -16.32 8.53
C PHE A 388 -15.05 -15.99 7.25
N ALA A 389 -14.70 -14.88 6.61
CA ALA A 389 -15.45 -14.39 5.46
C ALA A 389 -14.55 -14.04 4.28
N LYS A 390 -14.99 -14.43 3.09
CA LYS A 390 -14.44 -13.97 1.81
C LYS A 390 -14.96 -12.59 1.45
N CYS A 391 -14.40 -12.03 0.40
CA CYS A 391 -14.88 -10.79 -0.21
C CYS A 391 -15.17 -11.01 -1.68
N ASP A 392 -16.15 -10.26 -2.19
CA ASP A 392 -16.47 -10.21 -3.60
C ASP A 392 -16.29 -8.77 -4.08
N ARG A 393 -15.19 -8.50 -4.79
CA ARG A 393 -14.89 -7.15 -5.27
C ARG A 393 -15.93 -6.61 -6.24
N GLU A 394 -16.57 -7.44 -7.08
CA GLU A 394 -17.61 -6.94 -8.00
C GLU A 394 -18.84 -6.48 -7.19
N LYS A 395 -19.26 -7.25 -6.19
CA LYS A 395 -20.32 -6.84 -5.25
C LYS A 395 -19.93 -5.60 -4.44
N ASP A 396 -18.67 -5.52 -4.03
CA ASP A 396 -18.18 -4.37 -3.28
C ASP A 396 -18.12 -3.10 -4.13
N TYR A 397 -17.82 -3.23 -5.43
CA TYR A 397 -17.97 -2.14 -6.38
C TYR A 397 -19.42 -1.70 -6.53
N GLU A 398 -20.37 -2.63 -6.62
CA GLU A 398 -21.81 -2.30 -6.69
C GLU A 398 -22.26 -1.49 -5.46
N ILE A 399 -21.88 -1.93 -4.26
CA ILE A 399 -22.20 -1.24 -3.00
C ILE A 399 -21.56 0.15 -2.96
N ALA A 400 -20.24 0.24 -3.23
CA ALA A 400 -19.53 1.50 -3.19
C ALA A 400 -20.04 2.48 -4.25
N TRP A 401 -20.34 2.00 -5.46
CA TRP A 401 -20.87 2.80 -6.55
C TRP A 401 -22.20 3.45 -6.17
N ALA A 402 -23.16 2.63 -5.74
CA ALA A 402 -24.49 3.10 -5.34
C ALA A 402 -24.42 4.10 -4.18
N GLU A 403 -23.56 3.83 -3.18
CA GLU A 403 -23.41 4.73 -2.05
C GLU A 403 -22.78 6.08 -2.45
N PHE A 404 -21.76 6.09 -3.31
CA PHE A 404 -21.16 7.35 -3.76
C PHE A 404 -22.09 8.14 -4.69
N GLU A 405 -22.89 7.51 -5.55
CA GLU A 405 -23.94 8.18 -6.32
C GLU A 405 -24.99 8.80 -5.40
N ARG A 406 -25.46 8.05 -4.39
CA ARG A 406 -26.41 8.56 -3.39
C ARG A 406 -25.86 9.75 -2.60
N ARG A 407 -24.56 9.74 -2.28
CA ARG A 407 -23.90 10.89 -1.60
C ARG A 407 -23.82 12.11 -2.51
N LYS A 408 -23.50 11.93 -3.79
CA LYS A 408 -23.44 13.02 -4.78
C LYS A 408 -24.81 13.66 -5.00
N ALA A 409 -25.89 12.88 -5.06
CA ALA A 409 -27.25 13.38 -5.24
C ALA A 409 -27.81 14.18 -4.04
N LYS A 410 -27.11 14.18 -2.89
CA LYS A 410 -27.49 14.91 -1.67
C LYS A 410 -26.69 16.20 -1.45
N LEU A 411 -25.69 16.45 -2.29
CA LEU A 411 -24.96 17.72 -2.36
C LEU A 411 -25.70 18.65 -3.32
#